data_AF-A0A7W7Q3F6-F1
#
_entry.id   AF-A0A7W7Q3F6-F1
#
_cell.length_a   1.000
_cell.length_b   1.000
_cell.length_c   1.000
_cell.angle_alpha   90.00
_cell.angle_beta   90.00
_cell.angle_gamma   90.00
#
_symmetry.space_group_name_H-M   'P 1'
#
loop_
_entity.id
_entity.type
_entity.pdbx_description
1 polymer ?
#
loop_
_entity_poly.entity_id
_entity_poly.type
_entity_poly.pdbx_seq_one_letter_code
_entity_poly.pdbx_strand_id
1 'polypeptide(L)'
;MEQGEALPDHELESYLAALSPEGDPETTGSGRRFGGSQVYQLRMSLMANEQLREIAAHNQTSPLALAQEWVMQRLEWEAQQLPRR
;
A
#
# COMPACT_ATOMS: atom_id res chain seq x y z
N MET A 1 -11.30 -52.89 -5.85
CA MET A 1 -11.50 -51.57 -5.22
C MET A 1 -10.86 -51.64 -3.85
N GLU A 2 -9.70 -51.01 -3.67
CA GLU A 2 -9.05 -50.86 -2.37
C GLU A 2 -8.73 -49.38 -2.21
N GLN A 3 -9.67 -48.65 -1.60
CA GLN A 3 -9.46 -47.27 -1.17
C GLN A 3 -8.96 -47.34 0.28
N GLY A 4 -7.64 -47.23 0.45
CA GLY A 4 -6.99 -47.00 1.74
C GLY A 4 -7.21 -45.56 2.16
N GLU A 5 -8.41 -45.26 2.64
CA GLU A 5 -8.79 -43.97 3.20
C GLU A 5 -8.53 -43.99 4.70
N ALA A 6 -7.49 -43.30 5.17
CA ALA A 6 -7.52 -42.51 6.40
C ALA A 6 -6.16 -41.84 6.71
N LEU A 7 -6.26 -40.53 6.94
CA LEU A 7 -5.34 -39.60 7.61
C LEU A 7 -4.33 -38.90 6.69
N PRO A 8 -4.60 -37.62 6.30
CA PRO A 8 -3.56 -36.79 5.74
C PRO A 8 -2.43 -36.68 6.78
N ASP A 9 -1.19 -36.84 6.31
CA ASP A 9 0.01 -36.81 7.14
C ASP A 9 0.12 -35.40 7.74
N HIS A 10 -0.32 -35.26 8.99
CA HIS A 10 -0.48 -33.97 9.67
C HIS A 10 0.85 -33.20 9.75
N GLU A 11 1.97 -33.94 9.77
CA GLU A 11 3.31 -33.38 9.72
C GLU A 11 3.58 -32.79 8.33
N LEU A 12 3.25 -33.51 7.25
CA LEU A 12 3.32 -32.99 5.88
C LEU A 12 2.44 -31.75 5.69
N GLU A 13 1.23 -31.73 6.24
CA GLU A 13 0.35 -30.55 6.22
C GLU A 13 0.98 -29.37 6.98
N SER A 14 1.62 -29.61 8.12
CA SER A 14 2.31 -28.56 8.89
C SER A 14 3.55 -28.03 8.17
N TYR A 15 4.33 -28.89 7.51
CA TYR A 15 5.48 -28.48 6.69
C TYR A 15 5.03 -27.70 5.45
N LEU A 16 3.94 -28.11 4.80
CA LEU A 16 3.36 -27.40 3.66
C LEU A 16 2.72 -26.07 4.05
N ALA A 17 2.13 -25.96 5.24
CA ALA A 17 1.62 -24.70 5.78
C ALA A 17 2.75 -23.72 6.12
N ALA A 18 3.86 -24.20 6.67
CA ALA A 18 5.04 -23.37 6.97
C ALA A 18 5.77 -22.87 5.70
N LEU A 19 5.70 -23.65 4.60
CA LEU A 19 6.29 -23.30 3.31
C LEU A 19 5.32 -22.56 2.38
N SER A 20 4.02 -22.65 2.63
CA SER A 20 3.04 -21.86 1.90
C SER A 20 3.23 -20.41 2.33
N PRO A 21 3.49 -19.48 1.40
CA PRO A 21 3.50 -18.08 1.71
C PRO A 21 2.09 -17.69 2.18
N GLU A 22 1.87 -17.68 3.50
CA GLU A 22 0.66 -17.13 4.10
C GLU A 22 0.76 -15.61 3.97
N GLY A 23 0.34 -15.11 2.81
CA GLY A 23 0.50 -13.71 2.49
C GLY A 23 0.12 -13.47 1.05
N ASP A 24 -1.17 -13.14 0.89
CA ASP A 24 -1.81 -12.34 -0.15
C ASP A 24 -1.15 -12.36 -1.54
N PRO A 25 -1.89 -12.64 -2.63
CA PRO A 25 -1.43 -12.12 -3.93
C PRO A 25 -1.20 -10.62 -3.70
N GLU A 26 -0.02 -10.11 -4.06
CA GLU A 26 0.28 -8.68 -4.07
C GLU A 26 -0.79 -7.95 -4.90
N THR A 27 -1.92 -7.67 -4.26
CA THR A 27 -3.03 -6.96 -4.83
C THR A 27 -2.87 -5.54 -4.36
N THR A 28 -2.04 -4.83 -5.12
CA THR A 28 -2.21 -3.37 -5.26
C THR A 28 -3.61 -3.01 -5.79
N GLY A 29 -4.50 -4.00 -6.05
CA GLY A 29 -5.93 -3.83 -6.28
C GLY A 29 -6.78 -3.97 -5.02
N SER A 30 -7.36 -2.84 -4.60
CA SER A 30 -8.68 -2.72 -3.95
C SER A 30 -9.09 -3.82 -2.95
N GLY A 31 -8.67 -3.68 -1.68
CA GLY A 31 -9.01 -4.65 -0.63
C GLY A 31 -9.11 -4.08 0.79
N ARG A 32 -9.74 -2.91 0.97
CA ARG A 32 -10.45 -2.44 2.20
C ARG A 32 -10.08 -3.11 3.55
N ARG A 33 -8.82 -3.10 4.01
CA ARG A 33 -8.42 -3.54 5.38
C ARG A 33 -7.22 -2.81 6.01
N PHE A 34 -6.83 -1.63 5.51
CA PHE A 34 -6.00 -0.71 6.31
C PHE A 34 -6.94 0.33 6.92
N GLY A 35 -7.07 0.32 8.26
CA GLY A 35 -8.08 1.08 9.01
C GLY A 35 -8.24 2.52 8.50
N GLY A 36 -9.46 2.87 8.06
CA GLY A 36 -9.89 4.23 7.69
C GLY A 36 -9.09 4.96 6.60
N SER A 37 -7.97 4.42 6.12
CA SER A 37 -7.05 5.16 5.25
C SER A 37 -7.54 5.08 3.81
N GLN A 38 -8.07 6.20 3.33
CA GLN A 38 -8.52 6.33 1.95
C GLN A 38 -7.32 6.51 1.03
N VAL A 39 -7.08 5.54 0.15
CA VAL A 39 -6.04 5.66 -0.88
C VAL A 39 -6.59 6.51 -2.03
N TYR A 40 -5.97 7.65 -2.27
CA TYR A 40 -6.27 8.52 -3.42
C TYR A 40 -5.21 8.32 -4.50
N GLN A 41 -5.64 7.97 -5.71
CA GLN A 41 -4.75 7.92 -6.87
C GLN A 41 -4.54 9.34 -7.42
N LEU A 42 -3.34 9.88 -7.28
CA LEU A 42 -2.98 11.20 -7.80
C LEU A 42 -2.53 11.07 -9.26
N ARG A 43 -3.32 11.61 -10.20
CA ARG A 43 -2.90 11.76 -11.60
C ARG A 43 -2.26 13.13 -11.80
N MET A 44 -0.99 13.14 -12.19
CA MET A 44 -0.25 14.36 -12.54
C MET A 44 0.11 14.34 -14.02
N SER A 45 0.27 15.52 -14.60
CA SER A 45 0.85 15.67 -15.95
C SER A 45 2.30 15.16 -15.96
N LEU A 46 2.75 14.62 -17.09
CA LEU A 46 4.09 14.02 -17.24
C LEU A 46 5.21 14.96 -16.74
N MET A 47 5.18 16.21 -17.19
CA MET A 47 6.17 17.24 -16.80
C MET A 47 6.19 17.51 -15.29
N ALA A 48 5.02 17.50 -14.62
CA ALA A 48 4.94 17.70 -13.18
C ALA A 48 5.43 16.47 -12.40
N ASN A 49 5.22 15.26 -12.94
CA ASN A 49 5.74 14.03 -12.35
C ASN A 49 7.28 13.96 -12.43
N GLU A 50 7.85 14.35 -13.56
CA GLU A 50 9.31 14.44 -13.74
C GLU A 50 9.92 15.44 -12.74
N GLN A 51 9.36 16.65 -12.65
CA GLN A 51 9.81 17.65 -11.68
C GLN A 51 9.71 17.15 -10.24
N LEU A 52 8.59 16.53 -9.86
CA LEU A 52 8.43 15.94 -8.53
C LEU A 52 9.50 14.87 -8.27
N ARG A 53 9.78 14.02 -9.26
CA ARG A 53 10.79 12.97 -9.16
C ARG A 53 12.20 13.55 -8.99
N GLU A 54 12.55 14.60 -9.72
CA GLU A 54 13.83 15.30 -9.59
C GLU A 54 13.99 15.92 -8.19
N ILE A 55 12.95 16.60 -7.69
CA ILE A 55 12.97 17.19 -6.35
C ILE A 55 13.05 16.09 -5.29
N ALA A 56 12.32 14.99 -5.46
CA ALA A 56 12.37 13.86 -4.54
C ALA A 56 13.75 13.20 -4.53
N ALA A 57 14.38 13.03 -5.70
CA ALA A 57 15.74 12.52 -5.82
C ALA A 57 16.76 13.43 -5.13
N HIS A 58 16.63 14.75 -5.28
CA HIS A 58 17.47 15.73 -4.61
C HIS A 58 17.33 15.67 -3.07
N ASN A 59 16.10 15.49 -2.58
CA ASN A 59 15.80 15.38 -1.15
C ASN A 59 15.97 13.97 -0.58
N GLN A 60 16.47 13.01 -1.38
CA GLN A 60 16.63 11.59 -1.00
C GLN A 60 15.34 10.93 -0.49
N THR A 61 14.19 11.39 -0.98
CA THR A 61 12.87 10.96 -0.54
C THR A 61 12.14 10.27 -1.70
N SER A 62 11.18 9.40 -1.38
CA SER A 62 10.31 8.81 -2.40
C SER A 62 9.39 9.89 -3.00
N PRO A 63 9.18 9.93 -4.33
CA PRO A 63 8.29 10.91 -4.96
C PRO A 63 6.86 10.83 -4.41
N LEU A 64 6.40 9.63 -4.04
CA LEU A 64 5.10 9.45 -3.41
C LEU A 64 5.05 10.08 -2.00
N ALA A 65 6.10 9.89 -1.21
CA ALA A 65 6.20 10.45 0.14
C ALA A 65 6.28 11.99 0.10
N LEU A 66 7.03 12.55 -0.85
CA LEU A 66 7.11 13.99 -1.05
C LEU A 66 5.76 14.59 -1.46
N ALA A 67 5.04 13.95 -2.39
CA ALA A 67 3.69 14.38 -2.77
C ALA A 67 2.73 14.33 -1.58
N GLN A 68 2.77 13.26 -0.78
CA GLN A 68 1.96 13.13 0.42
C GLN A 68 2.25 14.24 1.42
N GLU A 69 3.53 14.54 1.67
CA GLU A 69 3.95 15.61 2.57
C GLU A 69 3.44 16.98 2.11
N TRP A 70 3.59 17.32 0.83
CA TRP A 70 3.10 18.58 0.28
C TRP A 70 1.58 18.72 0.39
N VAL A 71 0.84 17.63 0.15
CA VAL A 71 -0.63 17.62 0.32
C VAL A 71 -1.00 17.86 1.78
N MET A 72 -0.31 17.22 2.73
CA MET A 72 -0.56 17.44 4.16
C MET A 72 -0.26 18.89 4.55
N GLN A 73 0.91 19.42 4.19
CA GLN A 73 1.28 20.81 4.48
C GLN A 73 0.26 21.80 3.91
N ARG A 74 -0.22 21.56 2.68
CA ARG A 74 -1.23 22.41 2.06
C ARG A 74 -2.57 22.32 2.78
N LEU A 75 -2.98 21.13 3.21
CA LEU A 75 -4.22 20.91 3.96
C LEU A 75 -4.15 21.59 5.33
N GLU A 76 -3.03 21.48 6.04
CA GLU A 76 -2.82 22.14 7.34
C GLU A 76 -2.86 23.67 7.20
N TRP A 77 -2.22 24.20 6.16
CA TRP A 77 -2.30 25.63 5.84
C TRP A 77 -3.74 26.05 5.56
N GLU A 78 -4.48 25.28 4.75
CA GLU A 78 -5.86 25.59 4.41
C GLU A 78 -6.80 25.48 5.63
N ALA A 79 -6.59 24.49 6.49
CA ALA A 79 -7.33 24.31 7.74
C ALA A 79 -7.12 25.47 8.72
N GLN A 80 -5.91 26.02 8.78
CA GLN A 80 -5.61 27.22 9.58
C GLN A 80 -6.25 28.49 8.99
N GLN A 81 -6.33 28.57 7.66
CA GLN A 81 -6.91 29.70 6.95
C GLN A 81 -8.44 29.66 6.90
N LEU A 82 -9.05 28.51 7.15
CA LEU A 82 -10.50 28.38 7.24
C LEU A 82 -10.97 29.05 8.54
N PRO A 83 -11.63 30.23 8.49
CA PRO A 83 -12.16 30.84 9.70
C PRO A 83 -13.19 29.88 10.28
N ARG A 84 -12.95 29.42 11.51
CA ARG A 84 -13.89 28.60 12.27
C ARG A 84 -15.15 29.43 12.50
N ARG A 85 -16.13 29.29 11.60
CA ARG A 85 -17.45 29.92 11.72
C ARG A 85 -18.24 29.29 12.85
#